data_AF-A0AA42X1M8-F1
#
_entry.id   AF-A0AA42X1M8-F1
#
_cell.length_a   1.000
_cell.length_b   1.000
_cell.length_c   1.000
_cell.angle_alpha   90.00
_cell.angle_beta   90.00
_cell.angle_gamma   90.00
#
_symmetry.space_group_name_H-M   'P 1'
#
loop_
_entity.id
_entity.type
_entity.pdbx_description
1 polymer ?
#
loop_
_entity_poly.entity_id
_entity_poly.type
_entity_poly.pdbx_seq_one_letter_code
_entity_poly.pdbx_strand_id
1 'polypeptide(L)'
;MTMKITDYDFIRYHYRKLLENFKYKTDQQKHGVLEFWENDEVLQSALKGLTLVGDCEEFARTCMMKARERIELKARLIVCLTELGEGHCICEVSSLDEKESYILDNRQQQLMTYDKLKYTFVAASPWNPEPGDKRSWIRLAPPAPAAK
;
A
#
# COMPACT_ATOMS: atom_id res chain seq x y z
N MET A 1 -17.96 29.04 -2.25
CA MET A 1 -18.33 27.66 -2.62
C MET A 1 -17.08 26.82 -2.47
N THR A 2 -16.95 26.06 -1.38
CA THR A 2 -15.73 25.30 -1.08
C THR A 2 -15.74 24.02 -1.92
N MET A 3 -14.76 23.85 -2.80
CA MET A 3 -14.64 22.65 -3.64
C MET A 3 -14.37 21.44 -2.74
N LYS A 4 -15.27 20.44 -2.72
CA LYS A 4 -15.02 19.19 -2.00
C LYS A 4 -13.96 18.40 -2.77
N ILE A 5 -12.82 18.12 -2.14
CA ILE A 5 -11.79 17.22 -2.67
C ILE A 5 -12.38 15.81 -2.71
N THR A 6 -12.39 15.18 -3.88
CA THR A 6 -12.84 13.79 -4.04
C THR A 6 -11.87 12.81 -3.37
N ASP A 7 -12.34 11.61 -3.05
CA ASP A 7 -11.48 10.57 -2.48
C ASP A 7 -10.33 10.19 -3.42
N TYR A 8 -10.62 10.10 -4.71
CA TYR A 8 -9.60 9.89 -5.74
C TYR A 8 -8.53 11.00 -5.72
N ASP A 9 -8.94 12.27 -5.69
CA ASP A 9 -7.99 13.40 -5.68
C ASP A 9 -7.13 13.39 -4.40
N PHE A 10 -7.73 13.05 -3.26
CA PHE A 10 -7.03 12.89 -1.99
C PHE A 10 -5.96 11.79 -2.06
N ILE A 11 -6.36 10.57 -2.47
CA ILE A 11 -5.47 9.42 -2.57
C ILE A 11 -4.33 9.74 -3.56
N ARG A 12 -4.68 10.23 -4.75
CA ARG A 12 -3.72 10.55 -5.81
C ARG A 12 -2.70 11.60 -5.37
N TYR A 13 -3.16 12.68 -4.73
CA TYR A 13 -2.28 13.74 -4.24
C TYR A 13 -1.27 13.20 -3.22
N HIS A 14 -1.73 12.44 -2.23
CA HIS A 14 -0.87 11.95 -1.15
C HIS A 14 0.05 10.82 -1.61
N TYR A 15 -0.43 9.91 -2.47
CA TYR A 15 0.40 8.88 -3.09
C TYR A 15 1.56 9.49 -3.87
N ARG A 16 1.26 10.49 -4.72
CA ARG A 16 2.30 11.19 -5.49
C ARG A 16 3.30 11.91 -4.57
N LYS A 17 2.81 12.57 -3.51
CA LYS A 17 3.69 13.23 -2.53
C LYS A 17 4.60 12.25 -1.80
N LEU A 18 4.10 11.06 -1.49
CA LEU A 18 4.92 10.02 -0.87
C LEU A 18 5.96 9.47 -1.86
N LEU A 19 5.57 9.16 -3.10
CA LEU A 19 6.50 8.75 -4.16
C LEU A 19 7.64 9.75 -4.37
N GLU A 20 7.31 11.05 -4.48
CA GLU A 20 8.29 12.13 -4.64
C GLU A 20 9.32 12.18 -3.49
N ASN A 21 8.93 11.71 -2.30
CA ASN A 21 9.75 11.73 -1.08
C ASN A 21 10.20 10.32 -0.64
N PHE A 22 10.05 9.30 -1.49
CA PHE A 22 10.42 7.94 -1.16
C PHE A 22 11.78 7.57 -1.78
N LYS A 23 12.66 6.98 -0.96
CA LYS A 23 13.95 6.44 -1.40
C LYS A 23 14.02 4.96 -1.05
N TYR A 24 13.97 4.12 -2.07
CA TYR A 24 14.02 2.67 -1.89
C TYR A 24 15.38 2.24 -1.32
N LYS A 25 15.34 1.46 -0.24
CA LYS A 25 16.45 0.69 0.32
C LYS A 25 15.89 -0.57 0.94
N THR A 26 16.50 -1.71 0.64
CA THR A 26 16.13 -2.98 1.28
C THR A 26 16.52 -2.99 2.76
N ASP A 27 15.86 -3.80 3.56
CA ASP A 27 16.25 -4.02 4.95
C ASP A 27 17.69 -4.48 5.12
N GLN A 28 18.19 -5.29 4.19
CA GLN A 28 19.59 -5.71 4.21
C GLN A 28 20.55 -4.52 4.10
N GLN A 29 20.18 -3.48 3.33
CA GLN A 29 20.97 -2.26 3.18
C GLN A 29 20.80 -1.29 4.36
N LYS A 30 19.62 -1.29 4.99
CA LYS A 30 19.24 -0.31 6.02
C LYS A 30 19.56 -0.79 7.45
N HIS A 31 19.24 -2.05 7.73
CA HIS A 31 19.29 -2.67 9.05
C HIS A 31 20.26 -3.87 9.11
N GLY A 32 20.70 -4.38 7.95
CA GLY A 32 21.62 -5.52 7.89
C GLY A 32 20.93 -6.89 8.06
N VAL A 33 19.60 -6.93 8.03
CA VAL A 33 18.77 -8.14 8.16
C VAL A 33 17.91 -8.36 6.93
N LEU A 34 17.37 -9.57 6.74
CA LEU A 34 16.55 -9.90 5.57
C LEU A 34 15.18 -9.22 5.58
N GLU A 35 14.58 -9.04 6.75
CA GLU A 35 13.24 -8.47 6.92
C GLU A 35 13.16 -7.73 8.27
N PHE A 36 12.66 -6.49 8.24
CA PHE A 36 12.49 -5.61 9.39
C PHE A 36 11.36 -4.60 9.14
N TRP A 37 10.24 -4.80 9.83
CA TRP A 37 9.11 -3.88 9.70
C TRP A 37 9.30 -2.66 10.60
N GLU A 38 9.36 -1.47 10.01
CA GLU A 38 9.57 -0.25 10.77
C GLU A 38 8.48 0.04 11.82
N ASN A 39 8.85 0.78 12.87
CA ASN A 39 7.88 1.26 13.84
C ASN A 39 7.06 2.43 13.29
N ASP A 40 5.90 2.69 13.91
CA ASP A 40 4.99 3.73 13.46
C ASP A 40 5.59 5.15 13.57
N GLU A 41 6.55 5.39 14.49
CA GLU A 41 7.19 6.71 14.63
C GLU A 41 7.97 7.10 13.37
N VAL A 42 8.71 6.13 12.80
CA VAL A 42 9.43 6.32 11.53
C VAL A 42 8.46 6.62 10.39
N LEU A 43 7.36 5.89 10.30
CA LEU A 43 6.35 6.09 9.24
C LEU A 43 5.60 7.43 9.39
N GLN A 44 5.27 7.83 10.62
CA GLN A 44 4.63 9.12 10.91
C GLN A 44 5.52 10.30 10.53
N SER A 45 6.85 10.14 10.56
CA SER A 45 7.78 11.16 10.12
C SER A 45 7.61 11.47 8.62
N ALA A 46 7.38 10.45 7.79
CA ALA A 46 7.14 10.59 6.36
C ALA A 46 5.81 11.30 6.05
N LEU A 47 4.77 11.03 6.85
CA LEU A 47 3.47 11.73 6.74
C LEU A 47 3.57 13.24 7.02
N LYS A 48 4.59 13.66 7.77
CA LYS A 48 4.92 15.07 8.02
C LYS A 48 5.77 15.71 6.92
N GLY A 49 5.98 15.01 5.80
CA GLY A 49 6.71 15.50 4.64
C GLY A 49 8.21 15.22 4.65
N LEU A 50 8.70 14.41 5.59
CA LEU A 50 10.09 13.95 5.56
C LEU A 50 10.28 12.84 4.53
N THR A 51 11.52 12.69 4.05
CA THR A 51 11.87 11.59 3.15
C THR A 51 11.70 10.24 3.84
N LEU A 52 10.88 9.37 3.26
CA LEU A 52 10.77 7.98 3.67
C LEU A 52 11.91 7.16 3.04
N VAL A 53 12.71 6.50 3.86
CA VAL A 53 13.75 5.55 3.41
C VAL A 53 13.39 4.17 3.93
N GLY A 54 13.15 3.24 3.02
CA GLY A 54 12.68 1.89 3.31
C GLY A 54 12.36 1.15 2.02
N ASP A 55 11.69 0.03 2.12
CA ASP A 55 11.32 -0.79 0.97
C ASP A 55 9.79 -0.82 0.75
N CYS A 56 9.25 -1.97 0.34
CA CYS A 56 7.89 -2.07 -0.14
C CYS A 56 6.86 -1.93 0.98
N GLU A 57 7.08 -2.57 2.12
CA GLU A 57 6.14 -2.56 3.23
C GLU A 57 6.11 -1.21 3.96
N GLU A 58 7.24 -0.51 4.10
CA GLU A 58 7.23 0.85 4.66
C GLU A 58 6.39 1.80 3.82
N PHE A 59 6.55 1.72 2.49
CA PHE A 59 5.77 2.53 1.57
C PHE A 59 4.28 2.18 1.65
N ALA A 60 3.95 0.88 1.59
CA ALA A 60 2.57 0.39 1.67
C ALA A 60 1.91 0.77 3.00
N ARG A 61 2.59 0.61 4.13
CA ARG A 61 2.08 0.98 5.45
C ARG A 61 1.88 2.48 5.59
N THR A 62 2.82 3.29 5.08
CA THR A 62 2.67 4.76 5.10
C THR A 62 1.47 5.20 4.25
N CYS A 63 1.25 4.60 3.08
CA CYS A 63 0.05 4.79 2.28
C CYS A 63 -1.23 4.44 3.05
N MET A 64 -1.23 3.27 3.72
CA MET A 64 -2.36 2.80 4.52
C MET A 64 -2.69 3.77 5.67
N MET A 65 -1.67 4.23 6.41
CA MET A 65 -1.83 5.19 7.49
C MET A 65 -2.43 6.51 7.00
N LYS A 66 -1.96 7.00 5.83
CA LYS A 66 -2.49 8.24 5.25
C LYS A 66 -3.94 8.11 4.79
N ALA A 67 -4.29 6.99 4.17
CA ALA A 67 -5.65 6.73 3.71
C ALA A 67 -6.66 6.74 4.87
N ARG A 68 -6.28 6.21 6.04
CA ARG A 68 -7.12 6.18 7.25
C ARG A 68 -7.43 7.54 7.86
N GLU A 69 -6.75 8.62 7.44
CA GLU A 69 -7.14 9.97 7.84
C GLU A 69 -8.50 10.39 7.24
N ARG A 70 -9.02 9.65 6.25
CA ARG A 70 -10.36 9.81 5.68
C ARG A 70 -11.28 8.72 6.22
N ILE A 71 -12.39 9.11 6.83
CA ILE A 71 -13.39 8.19 7.40
C ILE A 71 -14.17 7.43 6.31
N GLU A 72 -14.24 8.00 5.10
CA GLU A 72 -14.91 7.43 3.93
C GLU A 72 -14.08 6.35 3.21
N LEU A 73 -12.84 6.12 3.67
CA LEU A 73 -11.91 5.16 3.08
C LEU A 73 -11.57 4.04 4.05
N LYS A 74 -11.25 2.89 3.47
CA LYS A 74 -10.58 1.80 4.17
C LYS A 74 -9.34 1.38 3.39
N ALA A 75 -8.35 0.92 4.13
CA ALA A 75 -7.08 0.52 3.56
C ALA A 75 -6.58 -0.80 4.16
N ARG A 76 -5.84 -1.57 3.37
CA ARG A 76 -5.24 -2.84 3.77
C ARG A 76 -3.92 -3.07 3.05
N LEU A 77 -3.10 -3.93 3.62
CA LEU A 77 -1.89 -4.42 2.97
C LEU A 77 -2.22 -5.63 2.09
N ILE A 78 -1.50 -5.76 1.00
CA ILE A 78 -1.54 -6.94 0.14
C ILE A 78 -0.12 -7.43 -0.09
N VAL A 79 0.09 -8.72 0.16
CA VAL A 79 1.30 -9.42 -0.25
C VAL A 79 1.02 -10.10 -1.58
N CYS A 80 1.93 -9.89 -2.53
CA CYS A 80 1.84 -10.41 -3.89
C CYS A 80 3.21 -10.84 -4.41
N LEU A 81 3.20 -11.50 -5.57
CA LEU A 81 4.39 -11.73 -6.38
C LEU A 81 4.37 -10.81 -7.60
N THR A 82 5.48 -10.14 -7.90
CA THR A 82 5.63 -9.28 -9.07
C THR A 82 5.56 -10.09 -10.38
N GLU A 83 5.64 -9.41 -11.51
CA GLU A 83 5.73 -10.04 -12.84
C GLU A 83 6.94 -10.97 -13.00
N LEU A 84 7.98 -10.78 -12.18
CA LEU A 84 9.19 -11.60 -12.13
C LEU A 84 9.12 -12.71 -11.06
N GLY A 85 8.02 -12.79 -10.31
CA GLY A 85 7.84 -13.75 -9.22
C GLY A 85 8.48 -13.33 -7.89
N GLU A 86 8.93 -12.09 -7.76
CA GLU A 86 9.54 -11.56 -6.53
C GLU A 86 8.46 -11.22 -5.49
N GLY A 87 8.70 -11.49 -4.21
CA GLY A 87 7.80 -11.07 -3.14
C GLY A 87 7.70 -9.55 -3.04
N HIS A 88 6.47 -9.03 -2.85
CA HIS A 88 6.20 -7.59 -2.79
C HIS A 88 5.00 -7.28 -1.88
N CYS A 89 5.04 -6.11 -1.24
CA CYS A 89 3.97 -5.60 -0.39
C CYS A 89 3.42 -4.28 -0.97
N ILE A 90 2.10 -4.17 -1.11
CA ILE A 90 1.41 -2.99 -1.65
C ILE A 90 0.23 -2.60 -0.75
N CYS A 91 -0.29 -1.39 -0.93
CA CYS A 91 -1.47 -0.91 -0.22
C CYS A 91 -2.68 -0.85 -1.15
N GLU A 92 -3.79 -1.43 -0.71
CA GLU A 92 -5.10 -1.20 -1.33
C GLU A 92 -5.89 -0.19 -0.50
N VAL A 93 -6.45 0.80 -1.18
CA VAL A 93 -7.37 1.78 -0.61
C VAL A 93 -8.69 1.71 -1.36
N SER A 94 -9.80 1.60 -0.64
CA SER A 94 -11.12 1.44 -1.23
C SER A 94 -12.17 2.31 -0.52
N SER A 95 -13.24 2.66 -1.25
CA SER A 95 -14.45 3.21 -0.67
C SER A 95 -15.06 2.23 0.33
N LEU A 96 -15.86 2.72 1.29
CA LEU A 96 -16.51 1.84 2.28
C LEU A 96 -17.37 0.74 1.64
N ASP A 97 -18.04 1.05 0.52
CA ASP A 97 -18.88 0.11 -0.23
C ASP A 97 -18.12 -0.77 -1.24
N GLU A 98 -16.79 -0.66 -1.29
CA GLU A 98 -15.88 -1.43 -2.15
C GLU A 98 -16.10 -1.28 -3.66
N LYS A 99 -16.85 -0.26 -4.11
CA LYS A 99 -17.07 -0.02 -5.54
C LYS A 99 -15.88 0.61 -6.24
N GLU A 100 -15.09 1.39 -5.50
CA GLU A 100 -13.87 2.00 -6.00
C GLU A 100 -12.70 1.50 -5.17
N SER A 101 -11.67 0.98 -5.84
CA SER A 101 -10.46 0.49 -5.19
C SER A 101 -9.24 0.87 -6.03
N TYR A 102 -8.19 1.30 -5.33
CA TYR A 102 -6.93 1.73 -5.90
C TYR A 102 -5.77 1.03 -5.21
N ILE A 103 -4.78 0.67 -6.00
CA ILE A 103 -3.52 0.08 -5.54
C ILE A 103 -2.43 1.14 -5.57
N LEU A 104 -1.78 1.29 -4.42
CA LEU A 104 -0.64 2.17 -4.19
C LEU A 104 0.61 1.29 -4.07
N ASP A 105 1.49 1.41 -5.07
CA ASP A 105 2.70 0.60 -5.25
C ASP A 105 3.89 1.54 -5.50
N ASN A 106 5.02 1.33 -4.81
CA ASN A 106 6.23 2.15 -4.99
C ASN A 106 6.92 1.94 -6.35
N ARG A 107 6.57 0.87 -7.09
CA ARG A 107 7.07 0.60 -8.45
C ARG A 107 6.29 1.37 -9.53
N GLN A 108 5.14 1.94 -9.17
CA GLN A 108 4.21 2.56 -10.12
C GLN A 108 4.23 4.08 -9.94
N GLN A 109 4.01 4.84 -11.02
CA GLN A 109 3.97 6.31 -10.98
C GLN A 109 2.55 6.86 -10.83
N GLN A 110 1.55 5.98 -10.88
CA GLN A 110 0.13 6.30 -10.89
C GLN A 110 -0.65 5.30 -10.05
N LEU A 111 -1.84 5.70 -9.61
CA LEU A 111 -2.76 4.77 -8.94
C LEU A 111 -3.12 3.64 -9.91
N MET A 112 -3.02 2.42 -9.41
CA MET A 112 -3.29 1.22 -10.18
C MET A 112 -4.59 0.56 -9.75
N THR A 113 -5.00 -0.43 -10.52
CA THR A 113 -6.10 -1.34 -10.22
C THR A 113 -5.60 -2.77 -10.43
N TYR A 114 -6.27 -3.76 -9.84
CA TYR A 114 -5.86 -5.16 -9.91
C TYR A 114 -5.61 -5.65 -11.35
N ASP A 115 -6.48 -5.28 -12.28
CA ASP A 115 -6.42 -5.66 -13.71
C ASP A 115 -5.24 -5.03 -14.46
N LYS A 116 -4.68 -3.92 -13.95
CA LYS A 116 -3.54 -3.25 -14.56
C LYS A 116 -2.19 -3.77 -14.06
N LEU A 117 -2.19 -4.52 -12.96
CA LEU A 117 -0.98 -5.11 -12.39
C LEU A 117 -0.85 -6.57 -12.82
N LYS A 118 0.26 -6.92 -13.45
CA LYS A 118 0.57 -8.30 -13.84
C LYS A 118 1.17 -9.08 -12.66
N TYR A 119 0.57 -8.94 -11.48
CA TYR A 119 1.03 -9.56 -10.24
C TYR A 119 0.18 -10.78 -9.89
N THR A 120 0.74 -11.66 -9.07
CA THR A 120 -0.01 -12.72 -8.41
C THR A 120 -0.32 -12.30 -6.98
N PHE A 121 -1.57 -11.95 -6.71
CA PHE A 121 -2.00 -11.53 -5.37
C PHE A 121 -2.17 -12.76 -4.46
N VAL A 122 -1.49 -12.77 -3.31
CA VAL A 122 -1.37 -13.96 -2.44
C VAL A 122 -2.27 -13.85 -1.22
N ALA A 123 -2.18 -12.72 -0.51
CA ALA A 123 -2.95 -12.50 0.71
C ALA A 123 -3.19 -11.01 0.96
N ALA A 124 -4.32 -10.69 1.56
CA ALA A 124 -4.64 -9.35 2.03
C ALA A 124 -4.78 -9.36 3.56
N SER A 125 -4.30 -8.30 4.20
CA SER A 125 -4.62 -8.06 5.61
C SER A 125 -6.13 -7.79 5.76
N PRO A 126 -6.68 -7.83 6.99
CA PRO A 126 -7.98 -7.24 7.26
C PRO A 126 -8.07 -5.80 6.75
N TRP A 127 -9.28 -5.27 6.60
CA TRP A 127 -9.47 -3.84 6.40
C TRP A 127 -9.19 -3.09 7.70
N ASN A 128 -8.43 -1.99 7.58
CA ASN A 128 -8.03 -1.12 8.69
C ASN A 128 -7.50 -1.91 9.91
N PRO A 129 -6.42 -2.71 9.76
CA PRO A 129 -5.85 -3.47 10.87
C PRO A 129 -5.21 -2.53 11.89
N GLU A 130 -5.51 -2.74 13.16
CA GLU A 130 -4.88 -2.02 14.27
C GLU A 130 -3.59 -2.73 14.72
N PRO A 131 -2.67 -2.05 15.43
CA PRO A 131 -1.53 -2.73 16.03
C PRO A 131 -1.96 -3.91 16.91
N GLY A 132 -1.41 -5.09 16.63
CA GLY A 132 -1.76 -6.33 17.36
C GLY A 132 -3.06 -7.00 16.91
N ASP A 133 -3.63 -6.59 15.77
CA ASP A 133 -4.80 -7.25 15.19
C ASP A 133 -4.53 -8.74 14.93
N LYS A 134 -5.39 -9.60 15.48
CA LYS A 134 -5.30 -11.06 15.40
C LYS A 134 -6.20 -11.66 14.31
N ARG A 135 -6.97 -10.83 13.59
CA ARG A 135 -7.78 -11.30 12.46
C ARG A 135 -6.86 -11.88 11.40
N SER A 136 -7.25 -13.02 10.86
CA SER A 136 -6.46 -13.72 9.85
C SER A 136 -6.36 -12.91 8.57
N TRP A 137 -5.20 -13.01 7.91
CA TRP A 137 -5.05 -12.56 6.54
C TRP A 137 -5.95 -13.41 5.63
N ILE A 138 -6.58 -12.74 4.68
CA ILE A 138 -7.47 -13.36 3.70
C ILE A 138 -6.60 -13.84 2.54
N ARG A 139 -6.61 -15.15 2.26
CA ARG A 139 -5.95 -15.69 1.07
C ARG A 139 -6.66 -15.18 -0.17
N LEU A 140 -5.92 -14.51 -1.04
CA LEU A 140 -6.41 -14.13 -2.36
C LEU A 140 -6.12 -15.32 -3.28
N ALA A 141 -7.14 -15.80 -3.98
CA ALA A 141 -6.92 -16.83 -4.98
C ALA A 141 -6.07 -16.23 -6.10
N PRO A 142 -5.03 -16.94 -6.61
CA PRO A 142 -4.42 -16.52 -7.86
C PRO A 142 -5.53 -16.45 -8.92
N PRO A 143 -5.51 -15.46 -9.84
CA PRO A 143 -6.46 -15.43 -10.92
C PRO A 143 -6.42 -16.80 -11.62
N ALA A 144 -7.60 -17.38 -11.87
CA ALA A 144 -7.68 -18.62 -12.63
C ALA A 144 -6.86 -18.46 -13.93
N PRO A 145 -6.04 -19.44 -14.32
CA PRO A 145 -5.28 -19.32 -15.56
C PRO A 145 -6.27 -19.01 -16.68
N ALA A 146 -5.96 -17.98 -17.48
CA ALA A 146 -6.78 -17.62 -18.62
C ALA A 146 -7.04 -18.88 -19.46
N ALA A 147 -8.30 -19.21 -19.68
CA ALA A 147 -8.67 -20.30 -20.58
C ALA A 147 -8.04 -20.02 -21.94
N LYS A 148 -7.21 -20.96 -22.42
CA LYS A 148 -6.59 -20.89 -23.75
C LYS A 148 -7.64 -21.05 -24.84
#